data_AF-A0A8S3H1G7-F1
#
_entry.id   AF-A0A8S3H1G7-F1
#
_cell.length_a   1.000
_cell.length_b   1.000
_cell.length_c   1.000
_cell.angle_alpha   90.00
_cell.angle_beta   90.00
_cell.angle_gamma   90.00
#
_symmetry.space_group_name_H-M   'P 1'
#
loop_
_entity.id
_entity.type
_entity.pdbx_description
1 polymer ?
#
loop_
_entity_poly.entity_id
_entity_poly.type
_entity_poly.pdbx_seq_one_letter_code
_entity_poly.pdbx_strand_id
1 'polypeptide(L)'
;MNEFYDKFFIGAVCPLGLESNGRNMNYYDNKILMNELLESFIPDSIEKQINLGCSRKVAICLGEGANYSILNKLNTKHQFFEKILKISHPRFIMQYKRKTINDYVKQYIDACRLAEKLVSN
;
A
#
# COMPACT_ATOMS: atom_id res chain seq x y z
N MET A 1 -13.15 -1.14 18.45
CA MET A 1 -11.96 -1.57 17.67
C MET A 1 -12.36 -2.33 16.40
N ASN A 2 -13.58 -2.88 16.32
CA ASN A 2 -14.00 -3.80 15.25
C ASN A 2 -14.35 -3.11 13.92
N GLU A 3 -15.01 -1.94 13.91
CA GLU A 3 -15.57 -1.35 12.66
C GLU A 3 -14.58 -1.15 11.48
N PHE A 4 -13.31 -0.83 11.77
CA PHE A 4 -12.30 -0.66 10.72
C PHE A 4 -11.70 -2.01 10.31
N TYR A 5 -11.22 -2.81 11.27
CA TYR A 5 -10.53 -4.06 10.96
C TYR A 5 -11.47 -5.18 10.48
N ASP A 6 -12.77 -5.07 10.72
CA ASP A 6 -13.78 -5.93 10.10
C ASP A 6 -13.89 -5.71 8.59
N LYS A 7 -13.39 -4.56 8.08
CA LYS A 7 -13.50 -4.15 6.68
C LYS A 7 -12.16 -4.01 5.97
N PHE A 8 -11.09 -3.70 6.71
CA PHE A 8 -9.79 -3.37 6.15
C PHE A 8 -8.68 -4.26 6.73
N PHE A 9 -7.89 -4.83 5.83
CA PHE A 9 -6.64 -5.51 6.15
C PHE A 9 -5.47 -4.60 5.79
N ILE A 10 -4.57 -4.38 6.76
CA ILE A 10 -3.34 -3.61 6.52
C ILE A 10 -2.22 -4.57 6.16
N GLY A 11 -1.78 -4.49 4.90
CA GLY A 11 -0.66 -5.25 4.36
C GLY A 11 0.53 -4.37 3.95
N ALA A 12 1.49 -4.97 3.27
CA ALA A 12 2.65 -4.27 2.70
C ALA A 12 3.05 -4.88 1.36
N VAL A 13 3.52 -4.04 0.42
CA VAL A 13 4.05 -4.50 -0.88
C VAL A 13 5.25 -5.41 -0.67
N CYS A 14 6.20 -5.00 0.18
CA CYS A 14 7.26 -5.85 0.69
C CYS A 14 6.96 -6.15 2.17
N PRO A 15 6.75 -7.41 2.56
CA PRO A 15 6.44 -7.79 3.93
C PRO A 15 7.67 -7.81 4.85
N LEU A 16 8.87 -7.55 4.30
CA LEU A 16 10.13 -7.56 5.05
C LEU A 16 10.62 -6.14 5.31
N GLY A 17 11.12 -5.90 6.52
CA GLY A 17 11.94 -4.75 6.84
C GLY A 17 13.36 -4.95 6.33
N LEU A 18 13.89 -3.96 5.59
CA LEU A 18 15.22 -4.02 5.01
C LEU A 18 16.14 -3.02 5.70
N GLU A 19 17.40 -3.39 5.83
CA GLU A 19 18.40 -2.64 6.59
C GLU A 19 19.72 -2.59 5.79
N SER A 20 20.39 -1.43 5.80
CA SER A 20 21.78 -1.31 5.35
C SER A 20 22.58 -0.33 6.22
N ASN A 21 23.64 -0.84 6.85
CA ASN A 21 24.57 -0.09 7.69
C ASN A 21 23.91 0.64 8.88
N GLY A 22 23.13 -0.08 9.67
CA GLY A 22 22.33 0.42 10.79
C GLY A 22 21.12 1.27 10.39
N ARG A 23 20.70 1.30 9.12
CA ARG A 23 19.63 2.19 8.63
C ARG A 23 18.54 1.41 7.90
N ASN A 24 17.29 1.65 8.32
CA ASN A 24 16.12 1.11 7.64
C ASN A 24 16.00 1.67 6.22
N MET A 25 15.73 0.80 5.27
CA MET A 25 15.55 1.12 3.86
C MET A 25 14.20 0.64 3.35
N ASN A 26 13.67 1.34 2.36
CA ASN A 26 12.55 0.84 1.58
C ASN A 26 13.04 -0.20 0.57
N TYR A 27 12.16 -1.09 0.15
CA TYR A 27 12.45 -2.11 -0.87
C TYR A 27 12.79 -1.54 -2.25
N TYR A 28 12.55 -0.25 -2.48
CA TYR A 28 12.86 0.45 -3.74
C TYR A 28 14.08 1.38 -3.65
N ASP A 29 14.78 1.43 -2.50
CA ASP A 29 15.93 2.32 -2.33
C ASP A 29 17.20 1.80 -3.04
N ASN A 30 17.31 0.48 -3.28
CA ASN A 30 18.38 -0.15 -4.07
C ASN A 30 17.80 -0.82 -5.31
N LYS A 31 18.26 -0.45 -6.51
CA LYS A 31 17.70 -0.94 -7.77
C LYS A 31 17.90 -2.44 -8.00
N ILE A 32 19.04 -2.99 -7.63
CA ILE A 32 19.36 -4.42 -7.83
C ILE A 32 18.44 -5.25 -6.96
N LEU A 33 18.43 -4.96 -5.65
CA LEU A 33 17.56 -5.63 -4.69
C LEU A 33 16.08 -5.47 -5.06
N MET A 34 15.66 -4.27 -5.45
CA MET A 34 14.29 -4.02 -5.89
C MET A 34 13.91 -4.95 -7.05
N ASN A 35 14.77 -5.07 -8.07
CA ASN A 35 14.47 -5.91 -9.24
C ASN A 35 14.36 -7.39 -8.85
N GLU A 36 15.27 -7.90 -8.02
CA GLU A 36 15.23 -9.28 -7.50
C GLU A 36 13.94 -9.55 -6.70
N LEU A 37 13.57 -8.63 -5.82
CA LEU A 37 12.34 -8.75 -5.02
C LEU A 37 11.07 -8.70 -5.90
N LEU A 38 11.08 -7.87 -6.95
CA LEU A 38 9.94 -7.70 -7.85
C LEU A 38 9.76 -8.86 -8.84
N GLU A 39 10.78 -9.69 -9.06
CA GLU A 39 10.71 -10.79 -10.02
C GLU A 39 9.77 -11.91 -9.54
N SER A 40 9.85 -12.28 -8.26
CA SER A 40 9.08 -13.41 -7.71
C SER A 40 8.52 -13.16 -6.32
N PHE A 41 9.32 -12.61 -5.41
CA PHE A 41 8.97 -12.51 -3.99
C PHE A 41 7.80 -11.57 -3.69
N ILE A 42 7.83 -10.34 -4.20
CA ILE A 42 6.78 -9.33 -3.97
C ILE A 42 5.45 -9.76 -4.61
N PRO A 43 5.40 -10.21 -5.88
CA PRO A 43 4.16 -10.71 -6.47
C PRO A 43 3.54 -11.87 -5.67
N ASP A 44 4.34 -12.85 -5.27
CA ASP A 44 3.89 -13.99 -4.45
C ASP A 44 3.36 -13.53 -3.08
N SER A 45 4.05 -12.59 -2.43
CA SER A 45 3.62 -12.01 -1.16
C SER A 45 2.28 -11.26 -1.28
N ILE A 46 2.08 -10.46 -2.33
CA ILE A 46 0.82 -9.76 -2.56
C ILE A 46 -0.30 -10.77 -2.77
N GLU A 47 -0.07 -11.80 -3.58
CA GLU A 47 -1.07 -12.84 -3.85
C GLU A 47 -1.44 -13.60 -2.57
N LYS A 48 -0.46 -13.96 -1.73
CA LYS A 48 -0.70 -14.58 -0.41
C LYS A 48 -1.51 -13.69 0.52
N GLN A 49 -1.21 -12.39 0.56
CA GLN A 49 -1.98 -11.44 1.35
C GLN A 49 -3.43 -11.32 0.86
N ILE A 50 -3.65 -11.30 -0.46
CA ILE A 50 -5.01 -11.32 -1.04
C ILE A 50 -5.76 -12.59 -0.62
N ASN A 51 -5.08 -13.74 -0.66
CA ASN A 51 -5.66 -15.04 -0.29
C ASN A 51 -5.99 -15.20 1.20
N LEU A 52 -5.66 -14.23 2.05
CA LEU A 52 -6.18 -14.15 3.43
C LEU A 52 -7.68 -13.74 3.47
N GLY A 53 -8.30 -13.47 2.32
CA GLY A 53 -9.70 -13.09 2.19
C GLY A 53 -9.92 -11.63 1.80
N CYS A 54 -8.89 -10.93 1.29
CA CYS A 54 -9.03 -9.56 0.84
C CYS A 54 -9.72 -9.45 -0.53
N SER A 55 -10.50 -8.40 -0.72
CA SER A 55 -11.14 -8.13 -2.01
C SER A 55 -10.11 -7.74 -3.08
N ARG A 56 -10.30 -8.27 -4.30
CA ARG A 56 -9.55 -7.86 -5.51
C ARG A 56 -10.18 -6.64 -6.20
N LYS A 57 -11.27 -6.08 -5.68
CA LYS A 57 -11.88 -4.88 -6.30
C LYS A 57 -11.04 -3.62 -6.08
N VAL A 58 -10.43 -3.48 -4.89
CA VAL A 58 -9.72 -2.25 -4.55
C VAL A 58 -8.60 -2.45 -3.53
N ALA A 59 -7.48 -1.76 -3.75
CA ALA A 59 -6.45 -1.55 -2.74
C ALA A 59 -6.25 -0.05 -2.48
N ILE A 60 -5.88 0.29 -1.24
CA ILE A 60 -5.45 1.64 -0.86
C ILE A 60 -3.94 1.64 -0.63
N CYS A 61 -3.20 2.34 -1.48
CA CYS A 61 -1.75 2.48 -1.41
C CYS A 61 -1.37 3.69 -0.56
N LEU A 62 -0.67 3.44 0.54
CA LEU A 62 -0.07 4.48 1.37
C LEU A 62 1.25 4.94 0.75
N GLY A 63 1.29 6.18 0.27
CA GLY A 63 2.44 6.78 -0.39
C GLY A 63 2.20 6.99 -1.88
N GLU A 64 2.32 8.25 -2.30
CA GLU A 64 1.96 8.70 -3.65
C GLU A 64 3.12 8.64 -4.65
N GLY A 65 4.34 8.40 -4.16
CA GLY A 65 5.56 8.36 -4.97
C GLY A 65 5.92 6.96 -5.46
N ALA A 66 7.14 6.51 -5.13
CA ALA A 66 7.70 5.25 -5.62
C ALA A 66 6.82 4.02 -5.32
N ASN A 67 6.27 3.93 -4.11
CA ASN A 67 5.41 2.81 -3.69
C ASN A 67 4.21 2.63 -4.64
N TYR A 68 3.44 3.71 -4.88
CA TYR A 68 2.31 3.68 -5.81
C TYR A 68 2.74 3.38 -7.24
N SER A 69 3.83 3.98 -7.73
CA SER A 69 4.32 3.74 -9.10
C SER A 69 4.67 2.27 -9.32
N ILE A 70 5.35 1.64 -8.36
CA ILE A 70 5.75 0.24 -8.43
C ILE A 70 4.53 -0.67 -8.31
N LEU A 71 3.66 -0.43 -7.31
CA LEU A 71 2.45 -1.23 -7.14
C LEU A 71 1.55 -1.17 -8.37
N ASN A 72 1.40 0.01 -8.98
CA ASN A 72 0.61 0.17 -10.20
C ASN A 72 1.20 -0.61 -11.38
N LYS A 73 2.54 -0.60 -11.55
CA LYS A 73 3.22 -1.41 -12.58
C LYS A 73 3.01 -2.90 -12.38
N LEU A 74 3.16 -3.38 -11.14
CA LEU A 74 2.87 -4.76 -10.78
C LEU A 74 1.41 -5.11 -11.08
N ASN A 75 0.49 -4.21 -10.73
CA ASN A 75 -0.94 -4.43 -10.96
C ASN A 75 -1.31 -4.47 -12.45
N THR A 76 -0.65 -3.68 -13.29
CA THR A 76 -0.80 -3.78 -14.76
C THR A 76 -0.40 -5.16 -15.28
N LYS A 77 0.62 -5.79 -14.68
CA LYS A 77 1.12 -7.11 -15.09
C LYS A 77 0.30 -8.27 -14.51
N HIS A 78 -0.07 -8.19 -13.24
CA HIS A 78 -0.63 -9.31 -12.49
C HIS A 78 -2.13 -9.18 -12.19
N GLN A 79 -2.72 -8.00 -12.43
CA GLN A 79 -4.14 -7.74 -12.19
C GLN A 79 -4.58 -8.15 -10.77
N PHE A 80 -3.80 -7.72 -9.76
CA PHE A 80 -4.09 -7.99 -8.36
C PHE A 80 -5.40 -7.34 -7.93
N PHE A 81 -5.60 -6.08 -8.33
CA PHE A 81 -6.75 -5.27 -7.98
C PHE A 81 -7.35 -4.57 -9.21
N GLU A 82 -8.67 -4.42 -9.28
CA GLU A 82 -9.32 -3.63 -10.33
C GLU A 82 -8.96 -2.14 -10.22
N LYS A 83 -8.84 -1.63 -8.98
CA LYS A 83 -8.50 -0.23 -8.71
C LYS A 83 -7.49 -0.10 -7.57
N ILE A 84 -6.54 0.82 -7.74
CA ILE A 84 -5.63 1.25 -6.67
C ILE A 84 -5.91 2.71 -6.37
N LEU A 85 -6.39 2.99 -5.15
CA LEU A 85 -6.48 4.33 -4.61
C LEU A 85 -5.14 4.70 -3.97
N LYS A 86 -4.69 5.95 -4.11
CA LYS A 86 -3.45 6.43 -3.47
C LYS A 86 -3.76 7.53 -2.47
N ILE A 87 -3.08 7.50 -1.34
CA ILE A 87 -3.14 8.55 -0.30
C ILE A 87 -1.74 8.84 0.25
N SER A 88 -1.54 10.04 0.82
CA SER A 88 -0.23 10.42 1.36
C SER A 88 0.20 9.52 2.52
N HIS A 89 1.45 9.08 2.53
CA HIS A 89 1.96 8.16 3.57
C HIS A 89 1.99 8.82 4.97
N PRO A 90 1.65 8.11 6.06
CA PRO A 90 1.64 8.69 7.42
C PRO A 90 2.98 9.33 7.81
N ARG A 91 4.11 8.67 7.50
CA ARG A 91 5.46 9.24 7.70
C ARG A 91 5.63 10.62 7.07
N PHE A 92 5.19 10.79 5.82
CA PHE A 92 5.29 12.08 5.12
C PHE A 92 4.43 13.14 5.81
N ILE A 93 3.19 12.79 6.17
CA ILE A 93 2.27 13.70 6.85
C ILE A 93 2.87 14.17 8.17
N MET A 94 3.34 13.23 8.99
CA MET A 94 3.87 13.52 10.32
C MET A 94 5.18 14.33 10.28
N GLN A 95 6.02 14.11 9.27
CA GLN A 95 7.30 14.82 9.14
C GLN A 95 7.15 16.21 8.53
N TYR A 96 6.30 16.37 7.51
CA TYR A 96 6.28 17.60 6.70
C TYR A 96 4.95 18.36 6.73
N LYS A 97 3.85 17.72 7.14
CA LYS A 97 2.50 18.27 7.05
C LYS A 97 1.72 18.18 8.37
N ARG A 98 2.42 18.12 9.50
CA ARG A 98 1.83 17.95 10.83
C ARG A 98 0.74 19.00 11.14
N LYS A 99 0.92 20.24 10.70
CA LYS A 99 -0.05 21.34 10.93
C LYS A 99 -1.41 21.12 10.23
N THR A 100 -1.45 20.31 9.18
CA THR A 100 -2.65 20.05 8.36
C THR A 100 -3.11 18.59 8.46
N ILE A 101 -2.80 17.92 9.58
CA ILE A 101 -3.11 16.50 9.78
C ILE A 101 -4.61 16.18 9.62
N ASN A 102 -5.49 17.09 10.04
CA ASN A 102 -6.94 16.89 9.94
C ASN A 102 -7.43 16.77 8.49
N ASP A 103 -6.80 17.50 7.56
CA ASP A 103 -7.13 17.41 6.13
C ASP A 103 -6.77 16.03 5.58
N TYR A 104 -5.64 15.46 6.03
CA TYR A 104 -5.23 14.11 5.67
C TYR A 104 -6.10 13.05 6.34
N VAL A 105 -6.52 13.24 7.59
CA VAL A 105 -7.49 12.33 8.23
C VAL A 105 -8.78 12.28 7.41
N LYS A 106 -9.28 13.43 6.96
CA LYS A 106 -10.46 13.47 6.06
C LYS A 106 -10.20 12.71 4.76
N GLN A 107 -9.03 12.89 4.13
CA GLN A 107 -8.64 12.16 2.93
C GLN A 107 -8.64 10.64 3.14
N TYR A 108 -8.15 10.16 4.28
CA TYR A 108 -8.13 8.74 4.64
C TYR A 108 -9.56 8.19 4.79
N ILE A 109 -10.43 8.90 5.50
CA ILE A 109 -11.84 8.51 5.68
C ILE A 109 -12.56 8.47 4.33
N ASP A 110 -12.35 9.46 3.47
CA ASP A 110 -12.98 9.51 2.15
C ASP A 110 -12.49 8.36 1.24
N ALA A 111 -11.20 8.01 1.31
CA ALA A 111 -10.65 6.85 0.61
C ALA A 111 -11.24 5.52 1.11
N CYS A 112 -11.38 5.35 2.43
CA CYS A 112 -12.01 4.16 3.02
C CYS A 112 -13.46 4.02 2.56
N ARG A 113 -14.25 5.09 2.65
CA ARG A 113 -15.65 5.11 2.17
C ARG A 113 -15.78 4.78 0.69
N LEU A 114 -14.87 5.30 -0.14
CA LEU A 114 -14.86 4.98 -1.57
C LEU A 114 -14.50 3.51 -1.80
N ALA A 115 -13.53 2.97 -1.08
CA ALA A 115 -13.16 1.56 -1.17
C ALA A 115 -14.33 0.65 -0.78
N GLU A 116 -15.03 0.93 0.33
CA GLU A 116 -16.22 0.18 0.75
C GLU A 116 -17.30 0.18 -0.35
N LYS A 117 -17.58 1.34 -0.96
CA LYS A 117 -18.54 1.42 -2.08
C LYS A 117 -18.12 0.58 -3.29
N LEU A 118 -16.83 0.55 -3.62
CA LEU A 118 -16.31 -0.26 -4.72
C LEU A 118 -16.39 -1.76 -4.41
N VAL A 119 -16.26 -2.16 -3.14
CA VAL A 119 -16.40 -3.56 -2.74
C VAL A 119 -17.85 -4.02 -2.82
N SER A 120 -18.79 -3.17 -2.41
CA SER A 120 -20.23 -3.48 -2.32
C SER A 120 -21.01 -3.46 -3.63
N ASN A 121 -20.49 -2.81 -4.69
CA ASN A 121 -21.08 -2.77 -6.03
C ASN A 121 -20.60 -3.96 -6.87
#